data_AF-A0A965K8F6-F1
#
_entry.id   AF-A0A965K8F6-F1
#
_cell.length_a   1.000
_cell.length_b   1.000
_cell.length_c   1.000
_cell.angle_alpha   90.00
_cell.angle_beta   90.00
_cell.angle_gamma   90.00
#
_symmetry.space_group_name_H-M   'P 1'
#
loop_
_entity.id
_entity.type
_entity.pdbx_description
1 polymer ?
#
loop_
_entity_poly.entity_id
_entity_poly.type
_entity_poly.pdbx_seq_one_letter_code
_entity_poly.pdbx_strand_id
1 'polypeptide(L)'
;MLDKIPTLKNLLHQLQQVPFLASKNIYKVASYFLDMETAKVDQFCKVLQNAKQKLVRCQICFVWIEREALCMFCQSADREQDVVCVVESWHDMLSVERAQTYKGVYHILGGVISPLEGIRAEHLTIAQLLQRCGAVKEIIIALGQTPQGDVTSTFIVQQIQKEYPHVLITSLARGVPVGASLEFIDRLTLTKAMHERRPW
;
A
#
# COMPACT_ATOMS: atom_id res chain seq x y z
N MET A 1 -26.21 -30.85 -2.94
CA MET A 1 -25.78 -31.38 -1.61
C MET A 1 -25.60 -30.24 -0.61
N LEU A 2 -24.79 -29.22 -0.91
CA LEU A 2 -24.67 -28.01 -0.09
C LEU A 2 -25.99 -27.24 0.09
N ASP A 3 -26.95 -27.39 -0.83
CA ASP A 3 -28.30 -26.82 -0.69
C ASP A 3 -29.10 -27.38 0.49
N LYS A 4 -28.68 -28.53 1.03
CA LYS A 4 -29.25 -29.11 2.26
C LYS A 4 -28.60 -28.53 3.54
N ILE A 5 -27.56 -27.70 3.42
CA ILE A 5 -26.85 -27.04 4.54
C ILE A 5 -26.71 -25.53 4.22
N PRO A 6 -27.80 -24.76 4.28
CA PRO A 6 -27.83 -23.38 3.76
C PRO A 6 -26.88 -22.43 4.51
N THR A 7 -26.63 -22.65 5.80
CA THR A 7 -25.70 -21.84 6.61
C THR A 7 -24.24 -21.99 6.16
N LEU A 8 -23.80 -23.22 5.91
CA LEU A 8 -22.47 -23.50 5.36
C LEU A 8 -22.32 -22.93 3.95
N LYS A 9 -23.34 -23.08 3.10
CA LYS A 9 -23.36 -22.50 1.75
C LYS A 9 -23.15 -20.98 1.78
N ASN A 10 -23.86 -20.28 2.68
CA ASN A 10 -23.73 -18.83 2.84
C ASN A 10 -22.33 -18.41 3.32
N LEU A 11 -21.76 -19.11 4.29
CA LEU A 11 -20.38 -18.85 4.75
C LEU A 11 -19.38 -18.98 3.60
N LEU A 12 -19.44 -20.08 2.85
CA LEU A 12 -18.55 -20.32 1.71
C LEU A 12 -18.71 -19.24 0.64
N HIS A 13 -19.94 -18.81 0.37
CA HIS A 13 -20.19 -17.74 -0.59
C HIS A 13 -19.59 -16.39 -0.14
N GLN A 14 -19.73 -16.02 1.13
CA GLN A 14 -19.12 -14.79 1.65
C GLN A 14 -17.59 -14.84 1.59
N LEU A 15 -17.00 -15.98 1.95
CA LEU A 15 -15.54 -16.18 1.83
C LEU A 15 -15.06 -16.09 0.37
N GLN A 16 -15.83 -16.59 -0.60
CA GLN A 16 -15.51 -16.49 -2.02
C GLN A 16 -15.48 -15.05 -2.55
N GLN A 17 -16.20 -14.13 -1.91
CA GLN A 17 -16.20 -12.71 -2.29
C GLN A 17 -14.97 -11.96 -1.77
N VAL A 18 -14.20 -12.54 -0.84
CA VAL A 18 -12.97 -11.91 -0.32
C VAL A 18 -11.87 -12.05 -1.38
N PRO A 19 -11.36 -10.92 -1.93
CA PRO A 19 -10.26 -10.97 -2.88
C PRO A 19 -9.06 -11.70 -2.27
N PHE A 20 -8.30 -12.41 -3.11
CA PHE A 20 -7.08 -13.15 -2.73
C PHE A 20 -7.30 -14.41 -1.86
N LEU A 21 -8.55 -14.71 -1.44
CA LEU A 21 -8.86 -15.99 -0.80
C LEU A 21 -9.10 -17.08 -1.86
N ALA A 22 -8.04 -17.79 -2.24
CA ALA A 22 -8.12 -18.87 -3.22
C ALA A 22 -9.07 -20.00 -2.77
N SER A 23 -9.81 -20.59 -3.72
CA SER A 23 -10.80 -21.66 -3.49
C SER A 23 -10.28 -22.81 -2.62
N LYS A 24 -9.00 -23.20 -2.79
CA LYS A 24 -8.34 -24.24 -1.98
C LYS A 24 -8.22 -23.91 -0.49
N ASN A 25 -8.14 -22.63 -0.15
CA ASN A 25 -8.01 -22.17 1.23
C ASN A 25 -9.36 -21.83 1.87
N ILE A 26 -10.41 -21.59 1.06
CA ILE A 26 -11.75 -21.26 1.56
C ILE A 26 -12.28 -22.33 2.51
N TYR A 27 -12.17 -23.61 2.14
CA TYR A 27 -12.63 -24.70 3.00
C TYR A 27 -11.84 -24.81 4.31
N LYS A 28 -10.52 -24.54 4.28
CA LYS A 28 -9.68 -24.54 5.48
C LYS A 28 -10.07 -23.40 6.41
N VAL A 29 -10.29 -22.21 5.87
CA VAL A 29 -10.75 -21.04 6.64
C VAL A 29 -12.13 -21.28 7.22
N ALA A 30 -13.06 -21.83 6.42
CA ALA A 30 -14.39 -22.18 6.90
C ALA A 30 -14.34 -23.20 8.05
N SER A 31 -13.57 -24.30 7.91
CA SER A 31 -13.38 -25.28 9.00
C SER A 31 -12.81 -24.62 10.24
N TYR A 32 -11.76 -23.80 10.10
CA TYR A 32 -11.15 -23.10 11.23
C TYR A 32 -12.16 -22.27 12.05
N PHE A 33 -13.07 -21.53 11.40
CA PHE A 33 -14.12 -20.79 12.10
C PHE A 33 -15.24 -21.67 12.67
N LEU A 34 -15.55 -22.80 12.03
CA LEU A 34 -16.57 -23.74 12.52
C LEU A 34 -16.08 -24.55 13.74
N ASP A 35 -14.79 -24.86 13.79
CA ASP A 35 -14.14 -25.60 14.87
C ASP A 35 -13.72 -24.67 16.05
N MET A 36 -13.81 -23.36 15.86
CA MET A 36 -13.47 -22.35 16.86
C MET A 36 -14.58 -22.19 17.91
N GLU A 37 -14.19 -21.99 19.17
CA GLU A 37 -15.13 -21.64 20.25
C GLU A 37 -15.98 -20.41 19.91
N THR A 38 -17.27 -20.47 20.20
CA THR A 38 -18.24 -19.39 19.90
C THR A 38 -17.77 -18.02 20.41
N ALA A 39 -17.17 -17.97 21.61
CA ALA A 39 -16.67 -16.72 22.19
C ALA A 39 -15.58 -16.05 21.34
N LYS A 40 -14.69 -16.84 20.71
CA LYS A 40 -13.63 -16.32 19.83
C LYS A 40 -14.18 -15.86 18.49
N VAL A 41 -15.17 -16.57 17.95
CA VAL A 41 -15.89 -16.15 16.73
C VAL A 41 -16.61 -14.82 16.97
N ASP A 42 -17.33 -14.70 18.08
CA ASP A 42 -18.02 -13.46 18.47
C ASP A 42 -17.04 -12.30 18.64
N GLN A 43 -15.89 -12.54 19.28
CA GLN A 43 -14.84 -11.54 19.42
C GLN A 43 -14.28 -11.10 18.06
N PHE A 44 -14.01 -12.04 17.16
CA PHE A 44 -13.52 -11.73 15.81
C PHE A 44 -14.51 -10.86 15.03
N CYS A 45 -15.79 -11.25 15.01
CA CYS A 45 -16.86 -10.47 14.37
C CYS A 45 -16.95 -9.06 14.94
N LYS A 46 -16.90 -8.92 16.28
CA LYS A 46 -16.91 -7.61 16.95
C LYS A 46 -15.73 -6.75 16.54
N VAL A 47 -14.51 -7.29 16.50
CA VAL A 47 -13.31 -6.55 16.09
C VAL A 47 -13.41 -6.10 14.64
N LEU A 48 -13.86 -6.98 13.73
CA LEU A 48 -14.02 -6.66 12.31
C LEU A 48 -15.06 -5.55 12.10
N GLN A 49 -16.22 -5.65 12.75
CA GLN A 49 -17.27 -4.63 12.68
C GLN A 49 -16.78 -3.29 13.26
N ASN A 50 -16.13 -3.32 14.42
CA ASN A 50 -15.59 -2.14 15.07
C ASN A 50 -14.54 -1.44 14.18
N ALA A 51 -13.61 -2.20 13.59
CA ALA A 51 -12.61 -1.65 12.66
C ALA A 51 -13.27 -0.98 11.45
N LYS A 52 -14.29 -1.62 10.84
CA LYS A 52 -15.01 -1.06 9.69
C LYS A 52 -15.78 0.23 10.03
N GLN A 53 -16.29 0.35 11.26
CA GLN A 53 -17.05 1.53 11.71
C GLN A 53 -16.13 2.70 12.09
N LYS A 54 -15.03 2.39 12.80
CA LYS A 54 -14.18 3.40 13.42
C LYS A 54 -13.01 3.85 12.56
N LEU A 55 -12.49 3.01 11.67
CA LEU A 55 -11.37 3.41 10.80
C LEU A 55 -11.85 4.20 9.59
N VAL A 56 -11.21 5.34 9.36
CA VAL A 56 -11.38 6.18 8.17
C VAL A 56 -10.02 6.48 7.57
N ARG A 57 -9.99 6.95 6.32
CA ARG A 57 -8.74 7.42 5.69
C ARG A 57 -8.52 8.89 6.07
N CYS A 58 -7.28 9.24 6.40
CA CYS A 58 -6.87 10.62 6.55
C CYS A 58 -7.13 11.39 5.26
N GLN A 59 -7.65 12.61 5.38
CA GLN A 59 -7.99 13.47 4.23
C GLN A 59 -6.76 14.00 3.47
N ILE A 60 -5.57 13.93 4.10
CA ILE A 60 -4.32 14.44 3.51
C ILE A 60 -3.49 13.30 2.92
N CYS A 61 -3.15 12.29 3.73
CA CYS A 61 -2.22 11.22 3.34
C CYS A 61 -2.88 9.88 3.05
N PHE A 62 -4.20 9.74 3.25
CA PHE A 62 -4.95 8.50 3.05
C PHE A 62 -4.56 7.30 3.92
N VAL A 63 -3.73 7.50 4.94
CA VAL A 63 -3.46 6.52 6.00
C VAL A 63 -4.72 6.24 6.82
N TRP A 64 -4.91 4.99 7.27
CA TRP A 64 -5.98 4.62 8.20
C TRP A 64 -5.80 5.30 9.56
N ILE A 65 -6.85 5.95 10.03
CA ILE A 65 -6.92 6.64 11.33
C ILE A 65 -8.25 6.31 12.00
N GLU A 66 -8.33 6.48 13.32
CA GLU A 66 -9.61 6.49 14.04
C GLU A 66 -10.44 7.72 13.61
N ARG A 67 -11.76 7.57 13.46
CA ARG A 67 -12.69 8.59 12.92
C ARG A 67 -12.58 9.97 13.57
N GLU A 68 -12.21 10.01 14.85
CA GLU A 68 -12.12 11.24 15.65
C GLU A 68 -10.67 11.61 16.01
N ALA A 69 -9.68 10.86 15.49
CA ALA A 69 -8.28 11.09 15.79
C ALA A 69 -7.61 11.96 14.73
N LEU A 70 -6.60 12.70 15.19
CA LEU A 70 -5.65 13.37 14.32
C LEU A 70 -4.70 12.35 13.68
N CYS A 71 -4.29 12.60 12.44
CA CYS A 71 -3.34 11.72 11.76
C CYS A 71 -1.96 11.83 12.41
N MET A 72 -1.46 10.70 12.91
CA MET A 72 -0.14 10.58 13.55
C MET A 72 1.05 11.01 12.67
N PHE A 73 0.88 11.04 11.35
CA PHE A 73 1.92 11.48 10.42
C PHE A 73 1.77 12.95 10.06
N CYS A 74 0.59 13.36 9.57
CA CYS A 74 0.35 14.73 9.12
C CYS A 74 0.30 15.77 10.25
N GLN A 75 0.11 15.35 11.50
CA GLN A 75 0.02 16.26 12.66
C GLN A 75 1.22 16.13 13.60
N SER A 76 2.21 15.31 13.26
CA SER A 76 3.42 15.15 14.07
C SER A 76 4.37 16.33 13.84
N ALA A 77 4.76 16.98 14.93
CA ALA A 77 5.77 18.05 14.93
C ALA A 77 7.20 17.52 14.75
N ASP A 78 7.44 16.24 15.03
CA ASP A 78 8.75 15.59 14.88
C ASP A 78 9.02 15.15 13.43
N ARG A 79 8.07 15.39 12.53
CA ARG A 79 8.15 14.97 11.12
C ARG A 79 8.32 16.14 10.17
N GLU A 80 9.07 15.87 9.11
CA GLU A 80 9.33 16.79 8.01
C GLU A 80 8.10 16.83 7.09
N GLN A 81 7.23 17.82 7.28
CA GLN A 81 5.97 17.95 6.55
C GLN A 81 6.15 18.30 5.06
N ASP A 82 7.33 18.80 4.69
CA ASP A 82 7.73 19.18 3.34
C ASP A 82 8.43 18.06 2.54
N VAL A 83 8.52 16.85 3.11
CA VAL A 83 9.04 15.65 2.44
C VAL A 83 7.98 14.56 2.46
N VAL A 84 7.48 14.16 1.27
CA VAL A 84 6.38 13.19 1.16
C VAL A 84 6.82 11.89 0.49
N CYS A 85 6.64 10.77 1.18
CA CYS A 85 6.86 9.43 0.66
C CYS A 85 5.55 8.85 0.11
N VAL A 86 5.50 8.67 -1.21
CA VAL A 86 4.36 8.14 -1.94
C VAL A 86 4.48 6.62 -2.02
N VAL A 87 3.51 5.93 -1.44
CA VAL A 87 3.46 4.47 -1.39
C VAL A 87 2.17 3.92 -2.00
N GLU A 88 2.20 2.67 -2.43
CA GLU A 88 1.04 2.01 -3.03
C GLU A 88 -0.05 1.74 -1.98
N SER A 89 0.34 1.10 -0.86
CA SER A 89 -0.58 0.64 0.18
C SER A 89 -0.12 1.04 1.59
N TRP A 90 -1.01 0.83 2.58
CA TRP A 90 -0.67 1.06 3.99
C TRP A 90 0.35 0.07 4.54
N HIS A 91 0.45 -1.13 3.95
CA HIS A 91 1.45 -2.12 4.34
C HIS A 91 2.87 -1.70 3.90
N ASP A 92 2.98 -1.04 2.74
CA ASP A 92 4.24 -0.48 2.25
C ASP A 92 4.71 0.64 3.16
N MET A 93 3.78 1.51 3.59
CA MET A 93 4.06 2.53 4.62
C MET A 93 4.60 1.89 5.91
N LEU A 94 3.97 0.83 6.41
CA LEU A 94 4.47 0.13 7.61
C LEU A 94 5.88 -0.44 7.41
N SER A 95 6.23 -0.85 6.19
CA SER A 95 7.56 -1.39 5.87
C SER A 95 8.62 -0.30 5.92
N VAL A 96 8.32 0.90 5.40
CA VAL A 96 9.19 2.08 5.51
C VAL A 96 9.32 2.52 6.98
N GLU A 97 8.20 2.57 7.71
CA GLU A 97 8.18 3.02 9.10
C GLU A 97 8.98 2.08 10.03
N ARG A 98 8.93 0.76 9.79
CA ARG A 98 9.71 -0.23 10.53
C ARG A 98 11.22 -0.07 10.39
N ALA A 99 11.69 0.56 9.31
CA ALA A 99 13.11 0.86 9.16
C ALA A 99 13.58 1.98 10.11
N GLN A 100 12.66 2.77 10.68
CA GLN A 100 12.93 3.86 11.62
C GLN A 100 13.94 4.92 11.12
N THR A 101 14.15 4.99 9.81
CA THR A 101 15.06 5.96 9.18
C THR A 101 14.34 7.14 8.54
N TYR A 102 13.08 6.97 8.16
CA TYR A 102 12.31 7.99 7.45
C TYR A 102 11.55 8.91 8.43
N LYS A 103 11.79 10.22 8.30
CA LYS A 103 11.19 11.26 9.16
C LYS A 103 10.14 12.12 8.47
N GLY A 104 9.94 11.96 7.17
CA GLY A 104 8.89 12.67 6.45
C GLY A 104 7.50 12.07 6.70
N VAL A 105 6.58 12.45 5.83
CA VAL A 105 5.16 12.09 5.89
C VAL A 105 4.74 11.27 4.67
N TYR A 106 3.66 10.51 4.78
CA TYR A 106 3.27 9.58 3.72
C TYR A 106 2.19 10.14 2.79
N HIS A 107 1.99 9.48 1.66
CA HIS A 107 0.79 9.56 0.83
C HIS A 107 0.48 8.16 0.27
N ILE A 108 -0.71 7.62 0.55
CA ILE A 108 -1.13 6.31 0.08
C ILE A 108 -1.97 6.46 -1.20
N LEU A 109 -1.49 5.88 -2.31
CA LEU A 109 -2.18 5.88 -3.60
C LEU A 109 -3.44 5.01 -3.61
N GLY A 110 -3.42 3.90 -2.87
CA GLY A 110 -4.50 2.92 -2.83
C GLY A 110 -4.42 1.90 -3.97
N GLY A 111 -3.24 1.71 -4.55
CA GLY A 111 -2.98 0.81 -5.67
C GLY A 111 -2.07 1.44 -6.74
N VAL A 112 -1.96 0.75 -7.87
CA VAL A 112 -1.20 1.17 -9.06
C VAL A 112 -2.10 1.16 -10.29
N ILE A 113 -1.71 1.92 -11.32
CA ILE A 113 -2.40 1.93 -12.61
C ILE A 113 -2.24 0.55 -13.25
N SER A 114 -3.38 -0.09 -13.52
CA SER A 114 -3.44 -1.47 -14.02
C SER A 114 -4.54 -1.56 -15.09
N PRO A 115 -4.19 -1.37 -16.38
CA PRO A 115 -5.17 -1.47 -17.47
C PRO A 115 -5.85 -2.83 -17.55
N LEU A 116 -5.12 -3.91 -17.20
CA LEU A 116 -5.64 -5.28 -17.18
C LEU A 116 -6.75 -5.47 -16.13
N GLU A 117 -6.67 -4.74 -15.01
CA GLU A 117 -7.68 -4.77 -13.94
C GLU A 117 -8.65 -3.58 -14.04
N GLY A 118 -8.55 -2.77 -15.10
CA GLY A 118 -9.38 -1.57 -15.27
C GLY A 118 -9.09 -0.44 -14.28
N ILE A 119 -7.95 -0.47 -13.58
CA ILE A 119 -7.57 0.57 -12.62
C ILE A 119 -6.87 1.72 -13.35
N ARG A 120 -7.49 2.90 -13.31
CA ARG A 120 -7.00 4.14 -13.93
C ARG A 120 -6.51 5.10 -12.86
N ALA A 121 -5.78 6.14 -13.27
CA ALA A 121 -5.25 7.15 -12.35
C ALA A 121 -6.33 7.83 -11.49
N GLU A 122 -7.54 7.99 -12.03
CA GLU A 122 -8.72 8.56 -11.34
C GLU A 122 -9.29 7.67 -10.22
N HIS A 123 -8.98 6.37 -10.23
CA HIS A 123 -9.35 5.45 -9.15
C HIS A 123 -8.37 5.51 -7.97
N LEU A 124 -7.23 6.17 -8.15
CA LEU A 124 -6.17 6.33 -7.16
C LEU A 124 -6.21 7.75 -6.58
N THR A 125 -5.47 7.97 -5.50
CA THR A 125 -5.41 9.28 -4.82
C THR A 125 -4.39 10.24 -5.47
N ILE A 126 -4.11 10.09 -6.77
CA ILE A 126 -3.09 10.86 -7.49
C ILE A 126 -3.49 12.34 -7.59
N ALA A 127 -4.76 12.65 -7.84
CA ALA A 127 -5.21 14.04 -7.91
C ALA A 127 -4.95 14.79 -6.60
N GLN A 128 -5.18 14.14 -5.46
CA GLN A 128 -4.94 14.71 -4.13
C GLN A 128 -3.45 14.81 -3.80
N LEU A 129 -2.63 13.89 -4.32
CA LEU A 129 -1.17 14.02 -4.27
C LEU A 129 -0.73 15.32 -4.99
N LEU A 130 -1.19 15.54 -6.22
CA LEU A 130 -0.83 16.72 -7.01
C LEU A 130 -1.22 18.03 -6.32
N GLN A 131 -2.40 18.08 -5.69
CA GLN A 131 -2.80 19.25 -4.90
C GLN A 131 -1.86 19.55 -3.72
N ARG A 132 -1.26 18.52 -3.14
CA ARG A 132 -0.32 18.64 -2.02
C ARG A 132 1.10 19.04 -2.46
N CYS A 133 1.46 18.75 -3.71
CA CYS A 133 2.82 18.99 -4.23
C CYS A 133 3.26 20.46 -4.20
N GLY A 134 2.33 21.43 -4.29
CA GLY A 134 2.69 22.85 -4.32
C GLY A 134 3.28 23.41 -3.02
N ALA A 135 3.19 22.67 -1.90
CA ALA A 135 3.66 23.12 -0.59
C ALA A 135 4.85 22.30 -0.04
N VAL A 136 5.40 21.38 -0.83
CA VAL A 136 6.44 20.43 -0.38
C VAL A 136 7.71 20.61 -1.20
N LYS A 137 8.85 20.26 -0.61
CA LYS A 137 10.16 20.37 -1.24
C LYS A 137 10.55 19.10 -1.97
N GLU A 138 10.14 17.94 -1.44
CA GLU A 138 10.51 16.64 -1.98
C GLU A 138 9.34 15.66 -2.02
N ILE A 139 9.23 14.94 -3.14
CA ILE A 139 8.37 13.77 -3.33
C ILE A 139 9.25 12.55 -3.57
N ILE A 140 9.20 11.59 -2.65
CA ILE A 140 9.88 10.29 -2.76
C ILE A 140 8.88 9.28 -3.33
N ILE A 141 9.17 8.72 -4.50
CA ILE A 141 8.38 7.67 -5.12
C ILE A 141 8.85 6.30 -4.58
N ALA A 142 8.03 5.70 -3.72
CA ALA A 142 8.26 4.41 -3.06
C ALA A 142 7.21 3.36 -3.51
N LEU A 143 7.01 3.25 -4.82
CA LEU A 143 6.16 2.22 -5.43
C LEU A 143 6.97 0.96 -5.73
N GLY A 144 6.29 -0.19 -5.81
CA GLY A 144 6.91 -1.46 -6.15
C GLY A 144 7.61 -1.42 -7.51
N GLN A 145 8.72 -2.16 -7.63
CA GLN A 145 9.51 -2.29 -8.87
C GLN A 145 8.86 -3.28 -9.86
N THR A 146 7.55 -3.11 -10.10
CA THR A 146 6.75 -3.89 -11.05
C THR A 146 6.45 -3.04 -12.30
N PRO A 147 6.08 -3.63 -13.44
CA PRO A 147 5.68 -2.85 -14.62
C PRO A 147 4.58 -1.81 -14.31
N GLN A 148 3.58 -2.18 -13.50
CA GLN A 148 2.49 -1.29 -13.08
C GLN A 148 3.00 -0.17 -12.17
N GLY A 149 3.90 -0.50 -11.23
CA GLY A 149 4.55 0.49 -10.37
C GLY A 149 5.41 1.47 -11.16
N ASP A 150 6.17 1.01 -12.17
CA ASP A 150 6.97 1.85 -13.06
C ASP A 150 6.11 2.78 -13.91
N VAL A 151 5.00 2.27 -14.48
CA VAL A 151 4.02 3.08 -15.22
C VAL A 151 3.41 4.16 -14.32
N THR A 152 2.98 3.78 -13.12
CA THR A 152 2.37 4.70 -12.15
C THR A 152 3.37 5.76 -11.70
N SER A 153 4.60 5.36 -11.39
CA SER A 153 5.70 6.26 -11.02
C SER A 153 5.97 7.28 -12.11
N THR A 154 6.13 6.81 -13.36
CA THR A 154 6.41 7.67 -14.51
C THR A 154 5.28 8.67 -14.74
N PHE A 155 4.03 8.22 -14.64
CA PHE A 155 2.86 9.08 -14.77
C PHE A 155 2.86 10.20 -13.71
N ILE A 156 3.07 9.85 -12.43
CA ILE A 156 3.12 10.82 -11.33
C ILE A 156 4.26 11.82 -11.54
N VAL A 157 5.46 11.34 -11.87
CA VAL A 157 6.65 12.18 -12.12
C VAL A 157 6.37 13.21 -13.22
N GLN A 158 5.79 12.77 -14.34
CA GLN A 158 5.48 13.67 -15.47
C GLN A 158 4.47 14.76 -15.09
N GLN A 159 3.44 14.44 -14.30
CA GLN A 159 2.47 15.45 -13.84
C GLN A 159 3.11 16.44 -12.86
N ILE A 160 3.89 15.95 -11.89
CA ILE A 160 4.57 16.82 -10.91
C ILE A 160 5.57 17.74 -11.62
N GLN A 161 6.39 17.23 -12.54
CA GLN A 161 7.35 18.06 -13.27
C GLN A 161 6.67 19.15 -14.12
N LYS A 162 5.48 18.85 -14.65
CA LYS A 162 4.71 19.80 -15.46
C LYS A 162 4.07 20.90 -14.61
N GLU A 163 3.50 20.56 -13.45
CA GLU A 163 2.74 21.50 -12.61
C GLU A 163 3.61 22.19 -11.54
N TYR A 164 4.62 21.48 -11.02
CA TYR A 164 5.45 21.89 -9.88
C TYR A 164 6.95 21.65 -10.17
N PRO A 165 7.56 22.36 -11.14
CA PRO A 165 8.94 22.12 -11.58
C PRO A 165 10.01 22.38 -10.50
N HIS A 166 9.63 23.02 -9.38
CA HIS A 166 10.52 23.30 -8.25
C HIS A 166 10.59 22.14 -7.24
N VAL A 167 9.69 21.16 -7.33
CA VAL A 167 9.65 20.03 -6.40
C VAL A 167 10.73 19.02 -6.78
N LEU A 168 11.58 18.68 -5.82
CA LEU A 168 12.54 17.59 -5.99
C LEU A 168 11.79 16.26 -6.02
N ILE A 169 12.04 15.44 -7.05
CA ILE A 169 11.46 14.10 -7.13
C ILE A 169 12.59 13.09 -7.00
N THR A 170 12.48 12.21 -6.01
CA THR A 170 13.41 11.11 -5.78
C THR A 170 12.68 9.78 -5.81
N SER A 171 13.42 8.68 -5.88
CA SER A 171 12.88 7.33 -5.84
C SER A 171 13.74 6.44 -4.96
N LEU A 172 13.14 5.36 -4.45
CA LEU A 172 13.91 4.34 -3.74
C LEU A 172 15.00 3.76 -4.65
N ALA A 173 16.18 3.54 -4.07
CA ALA A 173 17.30 2.96 -4.79
C ALA A 173 16.92 1.60 -5.41
N ARG A 174 17.40 1.36 -6.63
CA ARG A 174 17.21 0.09 -7.34
C ARG A 174 18.52 -0.68 -7.30
N GLY A 175 18.47 -1.97 -6.95
CA GLY A 175 19.67 -2.79 -6.99
C GLY A 175 19.62 -4.04 -6.12
N VAL A 176 20.81 -4.52 -5.79
CA VAL A 176 21.04 -5.77 -5.07
C VAL A 176 20.73 -5.58 -3.58
N PRO A 177 19.87 -6.41 -2.97
CA PRO A 177 19.61 -6.36 -1.54
C PRO A 177 20.87 -6.62 -0.71
N VAL A 178 21.00 -5.96 0.43
CA VAL A 178 22.07 -6.25 1.39
C VAL A 178 21.97 -7.69 1.86
N GLY A 179 23.10 -8.41 1.83
CA GLY A 179 23.17 -9.83 2.24
C GLY A 179 22.81 -10.84 1.15
N ALA A 180 22.43 -10.39 -0.06
CA ALA A 180 22.21 -11.30 -1.17
C ALA A 180 23.53 -11.71 -1.85
N SER A 181 23.62 -12.98 -2.27
CA SER A 181 24.71 -13.44 -3.14
C SER A 181 24.40 -13.09 -4.59
N LEU A 182 25.39 -12.52 -5.31
CA LEU A 182 25.24 -12.13 -6.72
C LEU A 182 24.85 -13.31 -7.62
N GLU A 183 25.23 -14.54 -7.28
CA GLU A 183 24.87 -15.75 -8.01
C GLU A 183 23.34 -15.99 -8.06
N PHE A 184 22.60 -15.51 -7.05
CA PHE A 184 21.15 -15.70 -6.93
C PHE A 184 20.34 -14.46 -7.33
N ILE A 185 20.98 -13.43 -7.90
CA ILE A 185 20.28 -12.24 -8.39
C ILE A 185 19.92 -12.41 -9.86
N ASP A 186 18.69 -12.04 -10.22
CA ASP A 186 18.25 -12.08 -11.60
C ASP A 186 19.01 -11.06 -12.49
N ARG A 187 19.09 -11.38 -13.78
CA ARG A 187 19.83 -10.57 -14.75
C ARG A 187 19.33 -9.13 -14.84
N LEU A 188 18.03 -8.88 -14.69
CA LEU A 188 17.46 -7.53 -14.82
C LEU A 188 17.90 -6.66 -13.64
N THR A 189 17.84 -7.20 -12.41
CA THR A 189 18.31 -6.52 -11.20
C THR A 189 19.81 -6.22 -11.28
N LEU A 190 20.65 -7.17 -11.74
CA LEU A 190 22.09 -6.92 -11.93
C LEU A 190 22.35 -5.83 -12.98
N THR A 191 21.63 -5.85 -14.09
CA THR A 191 21.78 -4.83 -15.15
C THR A 191 21.45 -3.44 -14.62
N LYS A 192 20.33 -3.30 -13.90
CA LYS A 192 19.92 -2.04 -13.25
C LYS A 192 20.96 -1.57 -12.23
N ALA A 193 21.43 -2.46 -11.35
CA ALA A 193 22.44 -2.14 -10.34
C ALA A 193 23.76 -1.64 -10.95
N MET A 194 24.19 -2.24 -12.07
CA MET A 194 25.40 -1.82 -12.79
C MET A 194 25.25 -0.44 -13.44
N HIS A 195 24.06 -0.11 -13.95
CA HIS A 195 23.77 1.20 -14.55
C HIS A 195 23.68 2.30 -13.49
N GLU A 196 23.08 2.00 -12.33
CA GLU A 196 22.87 2.96 -11.24
C GLU A 196 23.99 2.95 -10.18
N ARG A 197 25.17 2.38 -10.51
CA ARG A 197 26.31 2.31 -9.59
C ARG A 197 26.74 3.71 -9.15
N ARG A 198 27.00 3.87 -7.85
CA ARG A 198 27.41 5.15 -7.25
C ARG A 198 28.92 5.16 -7.03
N PRO A 199 29.62 6.29 -7.26
CA PRO A 199 31.00 6.45 -6.83
C PRO A 199 31.08 6.39 -5.30
N TRP A 200 32.23 5.98 -4.78
CA TRP A 200 32.54 6.01 -3.34
C TRP A 200 33.07 7.39 -2.94
#